data_AF-A0A920FIJ9-F1
#
_entry.id   AF-A0A920FIJ9-F1
#
_cell.length_a   1.000
_cell.length_b   1.000
_cell.length_c   1.000
_cell.angle_alpha   90.00
_cell.angle_beta   90.00
_cell.angle_gamma   90.00
#
_symmetry.space_group_name_H-M   'P 1'
#
loop_
_entity.id
_entity.type
_entity.pdbx_description
1 polymer ?
#
loop_
_entity_poly.entity_id
_entity_poly.type
_entity_poly.pdbx_seq_one_letter_code
_entity_poly.pdbx_strand_id
1 'polypeptide(L)'
;MGCETGAKGDYEYGSGRKGYGSCDLFYSQKIGNKWSSPVNLGPPINTKHWETQPSFSSDGKTLYFVRGLTYDRHRRSPDNQDIYYSQITDSGWTKPIRLPENVNTPFREESVQIHPDGKTLYFSSNGHPGMGGLDIYMTRKKRMGIGVTPLT
;
A
#
# COMPACT_ATOMS: atom_id res chain seq x y z
N MET A 1 -5.87 -6.64 6.16
CA MET A 1 -5.72 -6.53 7.63
C MET A 1 -5.63 -5.04 7.94
N GLY A 2 -6.62 -4.48 8.64
CA GLY A 2 -6.57 -3.09 9.11
C GLY A 2 -5.74 -2.99 10.39
N CYS A 3 -5.25 -1.79 10.75
CA CYS A 3 -4.58 -1.58 12.02
C CYS A 3 -5.59 -1.19 13.07
N GLU A 4 -5.61 -1.96 14.14
CA GLU A 4 -6.42 -1.67 15.31
C GLU A 4 -5.61 -0.82 16.27
N THR A 5 -6.23 0.22 16.84
CA THR A 5 -5.66 0.94 17.98
C THR A 5 -5.68 0.03 19.19
N GLY A 6 -4.57 -0.05 19.94
CA GLY A 6 -4.54 -0.77 21.22
C GLY A 6 -5.49 -0.13 22.24
N ALA A 7 -5.77 -0.82 23.35
CA ALA A 7 -6.73 -0.40 24.37
C ALA A 7 -6.46 0.98 25.01
N LYS A 8 -5.29 1.58 24.77
CA LYS A 8 -4.85 2.88 25.30
C LYS A 8 -4.87 4.03 24.29
N GLY A 9 -5.31 3.80 23.06
CA GLY A 9 -5.31 4.82 22.00
C GLY A 9 -3.95 5.06 21.34
N ASP A 10 -2.91 4.32 21.75
CA ASP A 10 -1.64 4.22 21.04
C ASP A 10 -1.71 3.11 19.98
N TYR A 11 -0.94 3.26 18.89
CA TYR A 11 -0.81 2.20 17.89
C TYR A 11 -0.01 1.04 18.49
N GLU A 12 -0.69 -0.09 18.71
CA GLU A 12 -0.10 -1.28 19.30
C GLU A 12 0.27 -2.27 18.19
N TYR A 13 1.56 -2.46 17.99
CA TYR A 13 2.09 -3.37 16.98
C TYR A 13 2.33 -4.77 17.54
N GLY A 14 1.86 -5.09 18.75
CA GLY A 14 2.17 -6.32 19.49
C GLY A 14 3.55 -6.32 20.15
N SER A 15 3.80 -7.33 21.01
CA SER A 15 4.94 -7.36 21.95
C SER A 15 6.29 -6.98 21.30
N GLY A 16 6.91 -5.92 21.82
CA GLY A 16 8.25 -5.45 21.45
C GLY A 16 8.38 -4.72 20.11
N ARG A 17 7.29 -4.54 19.34
CA ARG A 17 7.34 -3.89 18.02
C ARG A 17 7.13 -2.38 18.14
N LYS A 18 7.93 -1.62 17.39
CA LYS A 18 7.82 -0.16 17.24
C LYS A 18 7.42 0.16 15.80
N GLY A 19 6.51 1.12 15.65
CA GLY A 19 6.12 1.69 14.36
C GLY A 19 6.41 3.18 14.27
N TYR A 20 6.07 3.77 13.13
CA TYR A 20 6.26 5.18 12.78
C TYR A 20 4.97 5.99 12.76
N GLY A 21 3.80 5.33 12.80
CA GLY A 21 2.53 6.01 12.63
C GLY A 21 1.34 5.11 12.83
N SER A 22 0.35 5.25 11.94
CA SER A 22 -0.97 4.62 12.03
C SER A 22 -0.96 3.13 11.71
N CYS A 23 -1.00 2.78 10.43
CA CYS A 23 -0.63 1.44 9.99
C CYS A 23 0.75 1.52 9.41
N ASP A 24 1.51 0.48 9.71
CA ASP A 24 2.84 0.29 9.20
C ASP A 24 2.94 -1.08 8.52
N LEU A 25 3.78 -1.12 7.50
CA LEU A 25 4.15 -2.35 6.82
C LEU A 25 5.36 -3.00 7.51
N PHE A 26 5.26 -4.30 7.77
CA PHE A 26 6.34 -5.12 8.32
C PHE A 26 6.64 -6.27 7.36
N TYR A 27 7.88 -6.76 7.38
CA TYR A 27 8.29 -7.94 6.61
C TYR A 27 8.98 -8.97 7.51
N SER A 28 8.86 -10.24 7.13
CA SER A 28 9.63 -11.35 7.68
C SER A 28 10.25 -12.13 6.54
N GLN A 29 11.43 -12.69 6.75
CA GLN A 29 12.10 -13.57 5.79
C GLN A 29 11.91 -15.02 6.20
N LYS A 30 11.65 -15.89 5.22
CA LYS A 30 11.65 -17.33 5.43
C LYS A 30 13.06 -17.87 5.16
N ILE A 31 13.70 -18.39 6.20
CA ILE A 31 15.04 -19.00 6.14
C ILE A 31 14.88 -20.49 6.41
N GLY A 32 14.94 -21.30 5.36
CA GLY A 32 14.59 -22.72 5.40
C GLY A 32 13.12 -22.91 5.83
N ASN A 33 12.91 -23.57 6.96
CA ASN A 33 11.57 -23.82 7.53
C ASN A 33 11.17 -22.83 8.63
N LYS A 34 11.97 -21.79 8.89
CA LYS A 34 11.70 -20.81 9.94
C LYS A 34 11.42 -19.43 9.34
N TRP A 35 10.54 -18.66 9.98
CA TRP A 35 10.34 -17.25 9.70
C TRP A 35 11.15 -16.41 10.68
N SER A 36 11.75 -15.32 10.20
CA SER A 36 12.35 -14.31 11.06
C SER A 36 11.27 -13.53 11.82
N SER A 37 11.65 -12.92 12.93
CA SER A 37 10.81 -11.91 13.59
C SER A 37 10.44 -10.79 12.59
N PRO A 38 9.20 -10.26 12.63
CA PRO A 38 8.80 -9.16 11.76
C PRO A 38 9.63 -7.91 12.00
N VAL A 39 10.08 -7.30 10.91
CA VAL A 39 10.85 -6.05 10.91
C VAL A 39 10.01 -4.97 10.22
N ASN A 40 9.89 -3.81 10.85
CA ASN A 40 9.21 -2.65 10.27
C ASN A 40 9.97 -2.17 9.03
N LEU A 41 9.27 -1.83 7.94
CA LEU A 41 9.93 -1.37 6.70
C LEU A 41 10.63 -0.01 6.84
N GLY A 42 10.28 0.77 7.86
CA GLY A 42 10.88 2.06 8.17
C GLY A 42 10.66 3.12 7.08
N PRO A 43 11.23 4.33 7.26
CA PRO A 43 11.23 5.35 6.23
C PRO A 43 12.07 4.88 5.03
N PRO A 44 11.71 5.30 3.80
CA PRO A 44 10.60 6.20 3.46
C PRO A 44 9.25 5.49 3.24
N ILE A 45 9.16 4.18 3.48
CA ILE A 45 7.95 3.39 3.26
C ILE A 45 6.92 3.71 4.35
N ASN A 46 7.23 3.42 5.60
CA ASN A 46 6.36 3.78 6.72
C ASN A 46 6.60 5.22 7.12
N THR A 47 5.51 5.94 7.35
CA THR A 47 5.49 7.33 7.78
C THR A 47 4.58 7.47 8.99
N LYS A 48 4.20 8.70 9.34
CA LYS A 48 3.14 8.93 10.32
C LYS A 48 1.74 8.57 9.80
N HIS A 49 1.61 8.35 8.50
CA HIS A 49 0.35 8.13 7.80
C HIS A 49 -0.09 6.67 7.82
N TRP A 50 -1.12 6.34 7.07
CA TRP A 50 -1.69 5.00 7.01
C TRP A 50 -1.10 4.21 5.85
N GLU A 51 -0.08 3.39 6.07
CA GLU A 51 0.48 2.52 5.03
C GLU A 51 -0.02 1.07 5.13
N THR A 52 -0.67 0.60 4.06
CA THR A 52 -1.34 -0.71 4.05
C THR A 52 -1.23 -1.43 2.71
N GLN A 53 -1.71 -2.67 2.68
CA GLN A 53 -2.03 -3.42 1.47
C GLN A 53 -0.84 -3.53 0.49
N PRO A 54 0.29 -4.12 0.94
CA PRO A 54 1.48 -4.25 0.12
C PRO A 54 1.30 -5.28 -1.01
N SER A 55 1.88 -4.99 -2.17
CA SER A 55 1.99 -5.92 -3.29
C SER A 55 3.37 -5.81 -3.95
N PHE A 56 4.10 -6.92 -3.99
CA PHE A 56 5.43 -6.99 -4.58
C PHE A 56 5.36 -7.41 -6.04
N SER A 57 6.17 -6.76 -6.88
CA SER A 57 6.45 -7.26 -8.23
C SER A 57 7.10 -8.64 -8.17
N SER A 58 6.91 -9.44 -9.23
CA SER A 58 7.43 -10.81 -9.32
C SER A 58 8.95 -10.91 -9.24
N ASP A 59 9.67 -9.85 -9.62
CA ASP A 59 11.12 -9.75 -9.48
C ASP A 59 11.58 -9.30 -8.07
N GLY A 60 10.64 -9.02 -7.16
CA GLY A 60 10.92 -8.56 -5.80
C GLY A 60 11.47 -7.14 -5.71
N LYS A 61 11.53 -6.38 -6.81
CA LYS A 61 12.20 -5.07 -6.85
C LYS A 61 11.28 -3.88 -6.58
N THR A 62 9.99 -4.02 -6.82
CA THR A 62 9.01 -2.93 -6.68
C THR A 62 7.93 -3.32 -5.68
N LEU A 63 7.73 -2.48 -4.68
CA LEU A 63 6.62 -2.58 -3.73
C LEU A 63 5.57 -1.53 -4.10
N TYR A 64 4.37 -1.99 -4.44
CA TYR A 64 3.16 -1.17 -4.47
C TYR A 64 2.48 -1.24 -3.11
N PHE A 65 1.93 -0.13 -2.65
CA PHE A 65 1.23 -0.07 -1.36
C PHE A 65 0.25 1.10 -1.35
N VAL A 66 -0.71 1.05 -0.44
CA VAL A 66 -1.68 2.12 -0.22
C VAL A 66 -1.18 3.03 0.88
N ARG A 67 -1.25 4.34 0.68
CA ARG A 67 -1.02 5.35 1.72
C ARG A 67 -2.24 6.26 1.84
N GLY A 68 -2.87 6.24 3.01
CA GLY A 68 -3.94 7.16 3.39
C GLY A 68 -3.42 8.30 4.27
N LEU A 69 -3.66 9.55 3.88
CA LEU A 69 -3.24 10.70 4.67
C LEU A 69 -4.11 10.82 5.92
N THR A 70 -3.55 10.47 7.07
CA THR A 70 -4.17 10.68 8.39
C THR A 70 -3.80 12.06 8.91
N TYR A 71 -4.80 12.93 9.06
CA TYR A 71 -4.68 14.20 9.78
C TYR A 71 -5.19 14.10 11.23
N ASP A 72 -6.09 13.15 11.48
CA ASP A 72 -6.55 12.76 12.81
C ASP A 72 -6.05 11.35 13.14
N ARG A 73 -5.25 11.24 14.20
CA ARG A 73 -4.69 9.97 14.68
C ARG A 73 -5.75 9.00 15.21
N HIS A 74 -6.93 9.50 15.57
CA HIS A 74 -8.05 8.69 16.05
C HIS A 74 -8.90 8.14 14.89
N ARG A 75 -8.69 8.64 13.67
CA ARG A 75 -9.43 8.18 12.49
C ARG A 75 -8.84 6.87 11.98
N ARG A 76 -9.66 5.81 12.06
CA ARG A 76 -9.27 4.44 11.68
C ARG A 76 -9.15 4.21 10.19
N SER A 77 -9.82 5.04 9.39
CA SER A 77 -9.79 4.99 7.92
C SER A 77 -9.84 6.42 7.36
N PRO A 78 -8.78 6.89 6.71
CA PRO A 78 -8.76 8.10 5.89
C PRO A 78 -9.78 8.01 4.76
N ASP A 79 -10.34 9.18 4.43
CA ASP A 79 -11.27 9.34 3.32
C ASP A 79 -10.58 9.30 1.96
N ASN A 80 -9.29 9.67 1.93
CA ASN A 80 -8.44 9.57 0.76
C ASN A 80 -7.33 8.55 1.01
N GLN A 81 -7.19 7.62 0.08
CA GLN A 81 -6.15 6.59 0.08
C GLN A 81 -5.63 6.44 -1.34
N ASP A 82 -4.35 6.68 -1.53
CA ASP A 82 -3.71 6.63 -2.83
C ASP A 82 -2.76 5.43 -2.91
N ILE A 83 -2.60 4.89 -4.11
CA ILE A 83 -1.57 3.88 -4.42
C ILE A 83 -0.24 4.56 -4.70
N TYR A 84 0.81 4.08 -4.04
CA TYR A 84 2.20 4.46 -4.23
C TYR A 84 3.01 3.24 -4.67
N TYR A 85 4.19 3.50 -5.24
CA TYR A 85 5.22 2.48 -5.40
C TYR A 85 6.58 2.97 -4.92
N SER A 86 7.42 2.04 -4.48
CA SER A 86 8.84 2.27 -4.18
C SER A 86 9.65 1.08 -4.70
N GLN A 87 10.91 1.33 -5.05
CA GLN A 87 11.84 0.30 -5.49
C GLN A 87 12.86 0.01 -4.39
N ILE A 88 13.21 -1.26 -4.20
CA ILE A 88 14.34 -1.64 -3.33
C ILE A 88 15.64 -1.58 -4.13
N THR A 89 16.67 -1.00 -3.53
CA THR A 89 18.02 -0.86 -4.07
C THR A 89 19.04 -1.35 -3.05
N ASP A 90 20.32 -1.40 -3.42
CA ASP A 90 21.41 -1.71 -2.49
C ASP A 90 21.50 -0.72 -1.32
N SER A 91 21.01 0.51 -1.51
CA SER A 91 20.93 1.54 -0.48
C SER A 91 19.61 1.53 0.32
N GLY A 92 18.72 0.57 0.07
CA GLY A 92 17.38 0.50 0.64
C GLY A 92 16.30 1.03 -0.30
N TRP A 93 15.14 1.39 0.26
CA TRP A 93 13.96 1.79 -0.49
C TRP A 93 14.09 3.19 -1.09
N THR A 94 13.68 3.37 -2.34
CA THR A 94 13.56 4.70 -2.96
C THR A 94 12.43 5.49 -2.31
N LYS A 95 12.45 6.82 -2.46
CA LYS A 95 11.29 7.66 -2.11
C LYS A 95 10.04 7.12 -2.83
N PRO A 96 8.92 6.88 -2.13
CA PRO A 96 7.69 6.44 -2.76
C PRO A 96 7.15 7.45 -3.77
N ILE A 97 6.65 6.95 -4.89
CA ILE A 97 6.07 7.73 -5.98
C ILE A 97 4.58 7.40 -6.04
N ARG A 98 3.73 8.43 -5.93
CA ARG A 98 2.27 8.32 -6.09
C ARG A 98 1.94 7.93 -7.54
N LEU A 99 1.02 7.00 -7.74
CA LEU A 99 0.50 6.70 -9.08
C LEU A 99 -0.29 7.90 -9.65
N PRO A 100 -0.36 8.04 -10.99
CA PRO A 100 -1.01 9.16 -11.65
C PRO A 100 -2.52 9.22 -11.37
N GLU A 101 -3.13 10.38 -11.66
CA GLU A 101 -4.54 10.69 -11.38
C GLU A 101 -5.55 9.81 -12.12
N ASN A 102 -5.13 9.15 -13.20
CA ASN A 102 -6.01 8.17 -13.85
C ASN A 102 -6.14 6.87 -13.06
N VAL A 103 -5.25 6.60 -12.10
CA VAL A 103 -5.33 5.49 -11.15
C VAL A 103 -5.80 5.96 -9.79
N ASN A 104 -5.29 7.09 -9.31
CA ASN A 104 -5.59 7.63 -8.00
C ASN A 104 -6.59 8.79 -8.09
N THR A 105 -7.71 8.67 -7.39
CA THR A 105 -8.79 9.66 -7.39
C THR A 105 -8.75 10.50 -6.10
N PRO A 106 -9.63 11.49 -5.94
CA PRO A 106 -9.82 12.16 -4.65
C PRO A 106 -10.34 11.24 -3.53
N PHE A 107 -10.74 10.01 -3.83
CA PHE A 107 -11.36 9.07 -2.89
C PHE A 107 -10.40 7.93 -2.49
N ARG A 108 -10.90 6.70 -2.33
CA ARG A 108 -10.15 5.55 -1.83
C ARG A 108 -9.78 4.63 -2.98
N GLU A 109 -8.48 4.42 -3.15
CA GLU A 109 -7.91 3.32 -3.89
C GLU A 109 -7.30 2.30 -2.93
N GLU A 110 -7.75 1.05 -3.03
CA GLU A 110 -7.42 -0.02 -2.10
C GLU A 110 -7.07 -1.33 -2.82
N SER A 111 -6.58 -2.30 -2.05
CA SER A 111 -6.36 -3.69 -2.48
C SER A 111 -5.51 -3.80 -3.75
N VAL A 112 -4.48 -2.96 -3.85
CA VAL A 112 -3.56 -2.96 -4.99
C VAL A 112 -2.87 -4.32 -5.13
N GLN A 113 -2.82 -4.83 -6.36
CA GLN A 113 -2.14 -6.07 -6.69
C GLN A 113 -1.43 -5.97 -8.03
N ILE A 114 -0.09 -6.13 -8.03
CA ILE A 114 0.69 -6.20 -9.26
C ILE A 114 0.69 -7.64 -9.79
N HIS A 115 0.29 -7.79 -11.04
CA HIS A 115 0.31 -9.05 -11.75
C HIS A 115 1.75 -9.50 -12.05
N PRO A 116 2.05 -10.81 -12.10
CA PRO A 116 3.40 -11.30 -12.38
C PRO A 116 4.02 -10.85 -13.71
N ASP A 117 3.21 -10.35 -14.66
CA ASP A 117 3.68 -9.74 -15.91
C ASP A 117 4.40 -8.40 -15.72
N GLY A 118 4.40 -7.84 -14.50
CA GLY A 118 5.06 -6.60 -14.13
C GLY A 118 4.46 -5.35 -14.79
N LYS A 119 3.29 -5.48 -15.44
CA LYS A 119 2.68 -4.42 -16.26
C LYS A 119 1.24 -4.14 -15.88
N THR A 120 0.55 -5.13 -15.32
CA THR A 120 -0.89 -5.04 -15.03
C THR A 120 -1.11 -4.90 -13.52
N LEU A 121 -1.79 -3.85 -13.10
CA LEU A 121 -2.21 -3.61 -11.72
C LEU A 121 -3.72 -3.80 -11.61
N TYR A 122 -4.16 -4.53 -10.61
CA TYR A 122 -5.55 -4.58 -10.16
C TYR A 122 -5.67 -3.77 -8.89
N PHE A 123 -6.78 -3.07 -8.71
CA PHE A 123 -7.06 -2.29 -7.50
C PHE A 123 -8.57 -2.06 -7.37
N SER A 124 -9.03 -1.76 -6.17
CA SER A 124 -10.40 -1.32 -5.94
C SER A 124 -10.47 0.20 -5.82
N SER A 125 -11.50 0.84 -6.35
CA SER A 125 -11.71 2.29 -6.21
C SER A 125 -13.18 2.64 -6.05
N ASN A 126 -13.45 3.68 -5.27
CA ASN A 126 -14.78 4.30 -5.13
C ASN A 126 -14.86 5.71 -5.72
N GLY A 127 -13.83 6.14 -6.46
CA GLY A 127 -13.80 7.42 -7.17
C GLY A 127 -13.96 7.31 -8.68
N HIS A 128 -13.89 6.11 -9.23
CA HIS A 128 -14.07 5.85 -10.66
C HIS A 128 -15.55 5.55 -11.00
N PRO A 129 -15.98 5.74 -12.26
CA PRO A 129 -17.31 5.35 -12.71
C PRO A 129 -17.52 3.84 -12.56
N GLY A 130 -18.56 3.45 -11.83
CA GLY A 130 -18.86 2.05 -11.52
C GLY A 130 -20.25 1.87 -10.92
N MET A 131 -20.46 0.74 -10.24
CA MET A 131 -21.73 0.35 -9.62
C MET A 131 -21.89 0.88 -8.19
N GLY A 132 -20.86 1.55 -7.67
CA GLY A 132 -20.87 2.25 -6.38
C GLY A 132 -20.07 1.50 -5.31
N GLY A 133 -19.70 2.21 -4.24
CA GLY A 133 -18.75 1.66 -3.26
C GLY A 133 -17.38 1.40 -3.90
N LEU A 134 -16.67 0.37 -3.44
CA LEU A 134 -15.37 -0.04 -4.00
C LEU A 134 -15.58 -1.08 -5.12
N ASP A 135 -15.40 -0.65 -6.38
CA ASP A 135 -15.41 -1.52 -7.55
C ASP A 135 -13.98 -1.92 -7.95
N ILE A 136 -13.80 -3.03 -8.67
CA ILE A 136 -12.48 -3.51 -9.12
C ILE A 136 -12.13 -2.92 -10.50
N TYR A 137 -10.92 -2.37 -10.60
CA TYR A 137 -10.35 -1.79 -11.80
C TYR A 137 -9.03 -2.46 -12.14
N MET A 138 -8.66 -2.35 -13.41
CA MET A 138 -7.35 -2.75 -13.88
C MET A 138 -6.69 -1.63 -14.66
N THR A 139 -5.38 -1.50 -14.49
CA THR A 139 -4.57 -0.63 -15.32
C THR A 139 -3.36 -1.34 -15.86
N ARG A 140 -2.92 -0.94 -17.05
CA ARG A 140 -1.71 -1.47 -17.68
C ARG A 140 -0.70 -0.38 -17.97
N LYS A 141 0.55 -0.60 -17.56
CA LYS A 141 1.70 0.21 -17.97
C LYS A 141 1.92 0.03 -19.47
N LYS A 142 1.64 1.08 -20.25
CA LYS A 142 2.02 1.17 -21.67
C LYS A 142 3.42 1.79 -21.78
N ARG A 143 4.09 1.52 -22.89
CA ARG A 143 5.42 2.08 -23.21
C ARG A 143 5.44 3.63 -23.30
N MET A 144 4.26 4.27 -23.32
CA MET A 144 4.03 5.72 -23.43
C MET A 144 2.93 6.25 -22.46
N GLY A 145 2.64 5.58 -21.33
CA GLY A 145 1.66 6.06 -20.35
C GLY A 145 0.90 4.94 -19.62
N ILE A 146 -0.01 5.29 -18.70
CA ILE A 146 -0.84 4.35 -17.94
C ILE A 146 -2.29 4.51 -18.41
N GLY A 147 -3.00 3.43 -18.73
CA GLY A 147 -4.44 3.46 -19.08
C GLY A 147 -5.24 2.59 -18.13
N VAL A 148 -6.39 3.07 -17.64
CA VAL A 148 -7.27 2.37 -16.69
C VAL A 148 -8.51 1.88 -17.41
N THR A 149 -8.98 0.69 -17.05
CA THR A 149 -10.17 0.06 -17.62
C THR A 149 -10.93 -0.68 -16.50
N PRO A 150 -12.25 -0.49 -16.37
CA PRO A 150 -13.05 -1.22 -15.40
C PRO A 150 -13.07 -2.73 -15.75
N LEU A 151 -13.11 -3.58 -14.72
CA LEU A 151 -13.36 -5.01 -14.87
C LEU A 151 -14.76 -5.30 -14.37
N THR A 152 -15.69 -5.53 -15.29
CA THR A 152 -17.05 -5.99 -15.02
C THR A 152 -17.21 -7.45 -15.39
#